data_AF-X1BUL4-F1
#
_entry.id   AF-X1BUL4-F1
#
_cell.length_a   1.000
_cell.length_b   1.000
_cell.length_c   1.000
_cell.angle_alpha   90.00
_cell.angle_beta   90.00
_cell.angle_gamma   90.00
#
_symmetry.space_group_name_H-M   'P 1'
#
loop_
_entity.id
_entity.type
_entity.pdbx_description
1 polymer ?
#
loop_
_entity_poly.entity_id
_entity_poly.type
_entity_poly.pdbx_seq_one_letter_code
_entity_poly.pdbx_strand_id
1 'polypeptide(L)'
;VNLLIQAEDIRQTTLANLPAIDEYFIQALENEMNAAEKAKDTDRLEKMKQIVTAIEEAAKSMNAPSELLEKLIDADDDARKKLFEEHAEEITPAFVESLTSLLVRLEGPDNVDLADRVRTVYREAVRFSMQASMKKEPEKGESKED
;
A
#
# COMPACT_ATOMS: atom_id res chain seq x y z
N VAL A 1 -23.85 -4.97 -3.67
CA VAL A 1 -23.49 -4.00 -4.73
C VAL A 1 -24.35 -2.74 -4.70
N ASN A 2 -25.70 -2.82 -4.82
CA ASN A 2 -26.57 -1.63 -4.92
C ASN A 2 -26.42 -0.56 -3.82
N LEU A 3 -26.09 -0.95 -2.59
CA LEU A 3 -25.84 0.00 -1.49
C LEU A 3 -24.60 0.88 -1.71
N LEU A 4 -23.55 0.34 -2.34
CA LEU A 4 -22.30 1.07 -2.56
C LEU A 4 -22.39 2.04 -3.73
N ILE A 5 -23.09 1.67 -4.80
CA ILE A 5 -23.30 2.55 -5.97
C ILE A 5 -24.31 3.68 -5.72
N GLN A 6 -25.05 3.65 -4.61
CA GLN A 6 -25.94 4.73 -4.18
C GLN A 6 -25.29 5.64 -3.12
N ALA A 7 -24.09 5.30 -2.65
CA ALA A 7 -23.39 6.09 -1.67
C ALA A 7 -22.93 7.42 -2.26
N GLU A 8 -22.98 8.47 -1.45
CA GLU A 8 -22.52 9.81 -1.81
C GLU A 8 -21.01 9.84 -2.04
N ASP A 9 -20.26 9.07 -1.23
CA ASP A 9 -18.85 8.74 -1.46
C ASP A 9 -18.68 7.22 -1.58
N ILE A 10 -18.63 6.75 -2.82
CA ILE A 10 -18.49 5.34 -3.16
C ILE A 10 -17.16 4.78 -2.64
N ARG A 11 -16.07 5.55 -2.75
CA ARG A 11 -14.74 5.08 -2.34
C ARG A 11 -14.68 4.93 -0.83
N GLN A 12 -15.04 5.97 -0.08
CA GLN A 12 -15.00 5.92 1.38
C GLN A 12 -15.93 4.84 1.93
N THR A 13 -17.13 4.69 1.36
CA THR A 13 -18.07 3.64 1.79
C THR A 13 -17.53 2.25 1.48
N THR A 14 -16.86 2.07 0.35
CA THR A 14 -16.21 0.79 0.00
C THR A 14 -15.10 0.46 1.00
N LEU A 15 -14.20 1.42 1.27
CA LEU A 15 -13.11 1.26 2.23
C LEU A 15 -13.62 0.92 3.64
N ALA A 16 -14.68 1.60 4.10
CA ALA A 16 -15.28 1.35 5.40
C ALA A 16 -15.92 -0.05 5.53
N ASN A 17 -16.30 -0.65 4.39
CA ASN A 17 -16.93 -1.98 4.34
C ASN A 17 -15.98 -3.08 3.85
N LEU A 18 -14.68 -2.80 3.66
CA LEU A 18 -13.68 -3.79 3.24
C LEU A 18 -13.72 -5.11 4.02
N PRO A 19 -13.89 -5.13 5.36
CA PRO A 19 -13.96 -6.39 6.10
C PRO A 19 -15.19 -7.26 5.75
N ALA A 20 -16.22 -6.66 5.17
CA ALA A 20 -17.44 -7.33 4.71
C ALA A 20 -17.39 -7.68 3.21
N ILE A 21 -16.30 -7.32 2.51
CA ILE A 21 -16.09 -7.67 1.11
C ILE A 21 -15.40 -9.04 1.06
N ASP A 22 -16.14 -10.03 0.56
CA ASP A 22 -15.67 -11.39 0.34
C ASP A 22 -15.64 -11.74 -1.15
N GLU A 23 -15.20 -12.96 -1.47
CA GLU A 23 -15.13 -13.45 -2.85
C GLU A 23 -16.51 -13.43 -3.55
N TYR A 24 -17.58 -13.70 -2.80
CA TYR A 24 -18.95 -13.66 -3.33
C TYR A 24 -19.35 -12.23 -3.73
N PHE A 25 -18.93 -11.24 -2.96
CA PHE A 25 -19.14 -9.84 -3.30
C PHE A 25 -18.42 -9.45 -4.60
N ILE A 26 -17.15 -9.85 -4.75
CA ILE A 26 -16.38 -9.59 -5.98
C ILE A 26 -17.07 -10.21 -7.19
N GLN A 27 -17.51 -11.47 -7.08
CA GLN A 27 -18.18 -12.14 -8.18
C GLN A 27 -19.56 -11.54 -8.50
N ALA A 28 -20.30 -11.06 -7.49
CA ALA A 28 -21.53 -10.32 -7.70
C ALA A 28 -21.28 -8.96 -8.39
N LEU A 29 -20.20 -8.27 -8.03
CA LEU A 29 -19.80 -7.00 -8.64
C LEU A 29 -19.44 -7.18 -10.12
N GLU A 30 -18.65 -8.20 -10.46
CA GLU A 30 -18.30 -8.53 -11.85
C GLU A 30 -19.53 -8.87 -12.70
N ASN A 31 -20.45 -9.67 -12.15
CA ASN A 31 -21.71 -10.00 -12.85
C ASN A 31 -22.55 -8.75 -13.11
N GLU A 32 -22.65 -7.84 -12.13
CA GLU A 32 -23.41 -6.61 -12.27
C GLU A 32 -22.74 -5.63 -13.26
N MET A 33 -21.41 -5.58 -13.29
CA MET A 33 -20.65 -4.81 -14.30
C MET A 33 -20.91 -5.33 -15.72
N ASN A 34 -20.87 -6.65 -15.92
CA ASN A 34 -21.21 -7.26 -17.21
C ASN A 34 -22.66 -6.96 -17.63
N ALA A 35 -23.58 -6.90 -16.67
CA ALA A 35 -24.97 -6.54 -16.94
C ALA A 35 -25.11 -5.05 -17.33
N ALA A 36 -24.42 -4.16 -16.62
CA ALA A 36 -24.38 -2.73 -16.92
C ALA A 36 -23.76 -2.44 -18.29
N GLU A 37 -22.69 -3.16 -18.66
CA GLU A 37 -22.04 -3.03 -19.96
C GLU A 37 -22.98 -3.46 -21.10
N LYS A 38 -23.69 -4.59 -20.95
CA LYS A 38 -24.71 -5.04 -21.91
C LYS A 38 -25.88 -4.06 -22.03
N ALA A 39 -26.26 -3.43 -20.92
CA ALA A 39 -27.30 -2.42 -20.88
C ALA A 39 -26.83 -1.05 -21.41
N LYS A 40 -25.53 -0.88 -21.72
CA LYS A 40 -24.89 0.40 -22.04
C LYS A 40 -25.12 1.46 -20.95
N ASP A 41 -25.22 1.02 -19.70
CA ASP A 41 -25.39 1.88 -18.53
C ASP A 41 -24.00 2.33 -18.04
N THR A 42 -23.47 3.35 -18.71
CA THR A 42 -22.13 3.88 -18.48
C THR A 42 -21.97 4.48 -17.08
N ASP A 43 -23.01 5.10 -16.53
CA ASP A 43 -22.99 5.73 -15.20
C ASP A 43 -22.81 4.66 -14.12
N ARG A 44 -23.58 3.58 -14.21
CA ARG A 44 -23.52 2.47 -13.26
C ARG A 44 -22.21 1.69 -13.37
N LEU A 45 -21.69 1.53 -14.59
CA LEU A 45 -20.40 0.92 -14.85
C LEU A 45 -19.24 1.72 -14.25
N GLU A 46 -19.26 3.06 -14.38
CA GLU A 46 -18.22 3.93 -13.82
C GLU A 46 -18.19 3.85 -12.29
N LYS A 47 -19.35 3.88 -11.65
CA LYS A 47 -19.48 3.72 -10.20
C LYS A 47 -18.95 2.36 -9.71
N MET A 48 -19.21 1.28 -10.44
CA MET A 48 -18.67 -0.04 -10.11
C MET A 48 -17.16 -0.10 -10.28
N LYS A 49 -16.59 0.55 -11.30
CA LYS A 49 -15.14 0.66 -11.46
C LYS A 49 -14.49 1.37 -10.27
N GLN A 50 -15.11 2.42 -9.73
CA GLN A 50 -14.60 3.10 -8.53
C GLN A 50 -14.56 2.18 -7.30
N ILE A 51 -15.55 1.29 -7.16
CA ILE A 51 -15.57 0.27 -6.09
C ILE A 51 -14.38 -0.69 -6.28
N VAL A 52 -14.19 -1.22 -7.49
CA VAL A 52 -13.06 -2.12 -7.81
C VAL A 52 -11.73 -1.44 -7.50
N THR A 53 -11.52 -0.22 -7.98
CA THR A 53 -10.28 0.53 -7.71
C THR A 53 -10.03 0.72 -6.22
N ALA A 54 -11.05 1.11 -5.44
CA ALA A 54 -10.89 1.27 -3.99
C ALA A 54 -10.52 -0.05 -3.27
N ILE A 55 -11.10 -1.17 -3.71
CA ILE A 55 -10.76 -2.50 -3.19
C ILE A 55 -9.32 -2.87 -3.55
N GLU A 56 -8.92 -2.67 -4.81
CA GLU A 56 -7.57 -2.96 -5.28
C GLU A 56 -6.52 -2.09 -4.59
N GLU A 57 -6.77 -0.80 -4.41
CA GLU A 57 -5.89 0.13 -3.70
C GLU A 57 -5.71 -0.29 -2.24
N ALA A 58 -6.80 -0.68 -1.57
CA ALA A 58 -6.73 -1.18 -0.21
C ALA A 58 -5.98 -2.52 -0.12
N ALA A 59 -6.28 -3.47 -1.01
CA ALA A 59 -5.60 -4.75 -1.07
C ALA A 59 -4.10 -4.59 -1.39
N LYS A 60 -3.74 -3.64 -2.28
CA LYS A 60 -2.36 -3.26 -2.54
C LYS A 60 -1.73 -2.64 -1.31
N SER A 61 -2.38 -1.70 -0.62
CA SER A 61 -1.83 -1.12 0.61
C SER A 61 -1.62 -2.16 1.71
N MET A 62 -2.47 -3.19 1.79
CA MET A 62 -2.35 -4.29 2.74
C MET A 62 -1.23 -5.29 2.39
N ASN A 63 -0.95 -5.53 1.10
CA ASN A 63 0.06 -6.50 0.63
C ASN A 63 1.35 -5.86 0.08
N ALA A 64 1.39 -4.55 -0.07
CA ALA A 64 2.53 -3.74 -0.50
C ALA A 64 3.81 -4.01 0.29
N PRO A 65 3.76 -4.26 1.62
CA PRO A 65 4.98 -4.55 2.37
C PRO A 65 5.71 -5.79 1.87
N SER A 66 5.05 -6.75 1.20
CA SER A 66 5.70 -7.97 0.70
C SER A 66 6.28 -7.83 -0.71
N GLU A 67 5.52 -7.34 -1.69
CA GLU A 67 6.02 -7.26 -3.08
C GLU A 67 7.10 -6.19 -3.27
N LEU A 68 6.95 -5.03 -2.64
CA LEU A 68 7.97 -3.98 -2.68
C LEU A 68 9.26 -4.45 -2.01
N LEU A 69 9.14 -5.18 -0.90
CA LEU A 69 10.27 -5.69 -0.15
C LEU A 69 11.07 -6.73 -0.93
N GLU A 70 10.41 -7.68 -1.61
CA GLU A 70 11.08 -8.61 -2.52
C GLU A 70 11.82 -7.87 -3.64
N LYS A 71 11.17 -6.89 -4.30
CA LYS A 71 11.81 -6.08 -5.34
C LYS A 71 13.01 -5.30 -4.83
N LEU A 72 12.94 -4.74 -3.61
CA LEU A 72 14.06 -4.02 -3.00
C LEU A 72 15.22 -4.94 -2.62
N ILE A 73 14.95 -6.18 -2.20
CA ILE A 73 15.97 -7.18 -1.85
C ILE A 73 16.72 -7.65 -3.10
N ASP A 74 16.01 -7.80 -4.22
CA ASP A 74 16.59 -8.29 -5.47
C ASP A 74 17.16 -7.17 -6.37
N ALA A 75 16.82 -5.91 -6.10
CA ALA A 75 17.29 -4.77 -6.86
C ALA A 75 18.73 -4.35 -6.51
N ASP A 76 19.51 -4.06 -7.55
CA ASP A 76 20.81 -3.39 -7.43
C ASP A 76 20.66 -1.97 -6.86
N ASP A 77 21.75 -1.39 -6.36
CA ASP A 77 21.78 -0.09 -5.66
C ASP A 77 21.04 1.04 -6.38
N ASP A 78 21.23 1.19 -7.70
CA ASP A 78 20.58 2.24 -8.48
C ASP A 78 19.08 1.98 -8.71
N ALA A 79 18.69 0.72 -8.91
CA ALA A 79 17.28 0.34 -9.05
C ALA A 79 16.54 0.49 -7.72
N ARG A 80 17.20 0.11 -6.61
CA ARG A 80 16.66 0.20 -5.26
C ARG A 80 16.39 1.64 -4.84
N LYS A 81 17.29 2.57 -5.16
CA LYS A 81 17.05 4.02 -4.94
C LYS A 81 15.81 4.52 -5.67
N LYS A 82 15.63 4.14 -6.94
CA LYS A 82 14.44 4.52 -7.71
C LYS A 82 13.17 3.95 -7.10
N LEU A 83 13.19 2.67 -6.71
CA LEU A 83 12.05 2.04 -6.04
C LEU A 83 11.70 2.75 -4.73
N PHE A 84 12.68 3.16 -3.92
CA PHE A 84 12.43 3.96 -2.71
C PHE A 84 11.81 5.33 -3.03
N GLU A 85 12.20 5.98 -4.13
CA GLU A 85 11.63 7.25 -4.56
C GLU A 85 10.21 7.10 -5.12
N GLU A 86 9.98 6.10 -5.96
CA GLU A 86 8.68 5.79 -6.59
C GLU A 86 7.64 5.36 -5.56
N HIS A 87 8.06 4.60 -4.55
CA HIS A 87 7.21 4.06 -3.49
C HIS A 87 7.41 4.78 -2.15
N ALA A 88 7.88 6.03 -2.17
CA ALA A 88 8.19 6.82 -0.98
C ALA A 88 7.04 6.88 0.05
N GLU A 89 5.79 6.87 -0.42
CA GLU A 89 4.59 6.90 0.42
C GLU A 89 4.33 5.57 1.15
N GLU A 90 4.84 4.46 0.61
CA GLU A 90 4.70 3.11 1.16
C GLU A 90 5.80 2.80 2.21
N ILE A 91 6.89 3.57 2.23
CA ILE A 91 8.00 3.47 3.19
C ILE A 91 7.61 4.09 4.54
N THR A 92 6.65 3.44 5.20
CA THR A 92 6.11 3.84 6.50
C THR A 92 6.89 3.16 7.64
N PRO A 93 6.70 3.61 8.91
CA PRO A 93 7.23 2.88 10.06
C PRO A 93 6.84 1.39 10.08
N ALA A 94 5.60 1.06 9.66
CA ALA A 94 5.13 -0.33 9.55
C ALA A 94 5.93 -1.16 8.52
N PHE A 95 6.39 -0.54 7.45
CA PHE A 95 7.28 -1.17 6.47
C PHE A 95 8.65 -1.52 7.10
N VAL A 96 9.22 -0.59 7.87
CA VAL A 96 10.49 -0.81 8.60
C VAL A 96 10.36 -1.92 9.66
N GLU A 97 9.22 -2.00 10.36
CA GLU A 97 8.91 -3.09 11.30
C GLU A 97 8.81 -4.45 10.59
N SER A 98 8.26 -4.47 9.37
CA SER A 98 8.17 -5.69 8.54
C SER A 98 9.57 -6.22 8.15
N LEU A 99 10.48 -5.32 7.78
CA LEU A 99 11.89 -5.65 7.52
C LEU A 99 12.59 -6.20 8.77
N THR A 100 12.35 -5.60 9.93
CA THR A 100 12.90 -6.05 11.21
C THR A 100 12.40 -7.45 11.56
N SER A 101 11.11 -7.70 11.38
CA SER A 101 10.49 -9.01 11.61
C SER A 101 11.05 -10.08 10.67
N LEU A 102 11.32 -9.73 9.41
CA LEU A 102 11.97 -10.63 8.46
C LEU A 102 13.42 -10.93 8.86
N LEU A 103 14.19 -9.93 9.29
CA LEU A 103 15.57 -10.14 9.77
C LEU A 103 15.64 -11.15 10.91
N VAL A 104 14.71 -11.06 11.88
CA VAL A 104 14.62 -12.02 12.99
C VAL A 104 14.34 -13.43 12.49
N ARG A 105 13.50 -13.61 11.47
CA ARG A 105 13.23 -14.93 10.86
C ARG A 105 14.42 -15.49 10.09
N LEU A 106 15.27 -14.62 9.57
CA LEU A 106 16.48 -14.98 8.83
C LEU A 106 17.69 -15.17 9.75
N GLU A 107 17.54 -15.05 11.07
CA GLU A 107 18.61 -15.35 12.03
C GLU A 107 18.92 -16.86 12.00
N GLY A 108 19.91 -17.22 11.17
CA GLY A 108 20.39 -18.58 11.03
C GLY A 108 21.56 -18.66 10.05
N PRO A 109 22.43 -19.67 10.18
CA PRO A 109 23.62 -19.83 9.33
C PRO A 109 23.28 -20.10 7.85
N ASP A 110 22.06 -20.58 7.57
CA ASP A 110 21.64 -20.95 6.21
C ASP A 110 21.12 -19.76 5.38
N ASN A 111 20.87 -18.60 6.02
CA ASN A 111 20.21 -17.45 5.39
C ASN A 111 21.07 -16.17 5.40
N VAL A 112 22.39 -16.31 5.61
CA VAL A 112 23.30 -15.17 5.79
C VAL A 112 23.27 -14.20 4.61
N ASP A 113 23.32 -14.70 3.38
CA ASP A 113 23.28 -13.85 2.17
C ASP A 113 21.97 -13.06 2.06
N LEU A 114 20.83 -13.71 2.34
CA LEU A 114 19.53 -13.06 2.30
C LEU A 114 19.38 -12.05 3.45
N ALA A 115 19.83 -12.39 4.65
CA ALA A 115 19.84 -11.50 5.80
C ALA A 115 20.65 -10.23 5.53
N ASP A 116 21.78 -10.33 4.83
CA ASP A 116 22.62 -9.16 4.51
C ASP A 116 21.98 -8.25 3.45
N ARG A 117 21.28 -8.81 2.46
CA ARG A 117 20.47 -8.03 1.53
C ARG A 117 19.34 -7.29 2.25
N VAL A 118 18.59 -7.99 3.10
CA VAL A 118 17.50 -7.40 3.90
C VAL A 118 18.03 -6.32 4.85
N ARG A 119 19.20 -6.50 5.46
CA ARG A 119 19.87 -5.46 6.29
C ARG A 119 20.21 -4.21 5.48
N THR A 120 20.59 -4.38 4.22
CA THR A 120 20.91 -3.27 3.33
C THR A 120 19.64 -2.46 3.03
N VAL A 121 18.56 -3.15 2.64
CA VAL A 121 17.24 -2.53 2.44
C VAL A 121 16.75 -1.83 3.71
N TYR A 122 16.89 -2.46 4.89
CA TYR A 122 16.52 -1.88 6.18
C TYR A 122 17.22 -0.57 6.48
N ARG A 123 18.55 -0.50 6.32
CA ARG A 123 19.31 0.74 6.57
C ARG A 123 18.86 1.88 5.66
N GLU A 124 18.57 1.57 4.40
CA GLU A 124 18.10 2.56 3.43
C GLU A 124 16.67 3.01 3.73
N ALA A 125 15.76 2.08 4.06
CA ALA A 125 14.40 2.38 4.45
C ALA A 125 14.32 3.26 5.70
N VAL A 126 15.15 3.00 6.72
CA VAL A 126 15.26 3.84 7.92
C VAL A 126 15.72 5.25 7.55
N ARG A 127 16.78 5.36 6.74
CA ARG A 127 17.29 6.67 6.28
C ARG A 127 16.20 7.44 5.53
N PHE A 128 15.47 6.77 4.65
CA PHE A 128 14.42 7.36 3.84
C PHE A 128 13.22 7.80 4.71
N SER A 129 12.80 6.95 5.66
CA SER A 129 11.74 7.24 6.62
C SER A 129 12.06 8.44 7.51
N MET A 130 13.31 8.55 7.99
CA MET A 130 13.78 9.71 8.75
C MET A 130 13.78 10.99 7.89
N GLN A 131 14.24 10.92 6.63
CA GLN A 131 14.20 12.06 5.71
C GLN A 131 12.77 12.51 5.37
N ALA A 132 11.85 11.58 5.19
CA ALA A 132 10.44 11.86 4.94
C ALA A 132 9.76 12.50 6.16
N SER A 133 10.10 12.06 7.37
CA SER A 133 9.60 12.62 8.63
C SER A 133 10.13 14.04 8.85
N MET A 134 11.43 14.29 8.57
CA MET A 134 12.05 15.61 8.67
C MET A 134 11.51 16.62 7.65
N LYS A 135 11.09 16.17 6.46
CA LYS A 135 10.44 17.03 5.45
C LYS A 135 9.00 17.42 5.82
N LYS A 136 8.34 16.67 6.71
CA LYS A 136 6.95 16.91 7.15
C LYS A 136 6.85 17.86 8.35
N GLU A 137 7.96 18.25 8.98
CA GLU A 137 8.00 19.32 9.98
C GLU A 137 8.44 20.66 9.35
N PRO A 138 7.52 21.55 8.96
CA PRO A 138 7.81 22.97 9.02
C PRO A 138 7.67 23.42 10.48
N GLU A 139 8.64 24.19 10.93
CA GLU A 139 8.67 24.93 12.18
C GLU A 139 7.29 25.29 12.75
N LYS A 140 7.01 24.83 13.98
CA LYS A 140 6.13 25.55 14.89
C LYS A 140 6.85 25.78 16.20
N GLY A 141 7.37 27.00 16.34
CA GLY A 141 7.41 27.68 17.64
C GLY A 141 8.80 27.98 18.20
N GLU A 142 9.62 28.76 17.49
CA GLU A 142 10.25 29.86 18.21
C GLU A 142 9.14 30.81 18.67
N SER A 143 8.84 30.82 19.96
CA SER A 143 8.20 31.95 20.60
C SER A 143 8.96 32.18 21.88
N LYS A 144 9.78 33.24 21.83
CA LYS A 144 10.55 33.82 22.91
C LYS A 144 9.81 33.71 24.25
N GLU A 145 10.48 33.13 25.23
CA GLU A 145 10.21 33.40 26.63
C GLU A 145 11.25 34.43 27.09
N ASP A 146 10.73 35.48 27.73
CA ASP A 146 11.34 36.66 28.37
C ASP A 146 11.81 37.86 27.52
#